data_AF-A0A699J8U8-F1
#
_entry.id   AF-A0A699J8U8-F1
#
_cell.length_a   1.000
_cell.length_b   1.000
_cell.length_c   1.000
_cell.angle_alpha   90.00
_cell.angle_beta   90.00
_cell.angle_gamma   90.00
#
_symmetry.space_group_name_H-M   'P 1'
#
loop_
_entity.id
_entity.type
_entity.pdbx_description
1 polymer ?
#
loop_
_entity_poly.entity_id
_entity_poly.type
_entity_poly.pdbx_seq_one_letter_code
_entity_poly.pdbx_strand_id
1 'polypeptide(L)'
;DHLALMMELLGMMPRKIALGGRYSREFFNRHGDLRHIRRLRFWPLHKVLKEKYEFSEQDATELADFLVPILDFVPDKRPTAAQCLNHPWFTVGPSRDLTPAANSTPQANDNKTPEKTREKDEREALEAGVGNIAIGGASKSPSKQAC
;
A
#
# COMPACT_ATOMS: atom_id res chain seq x y z
N ASP A 1 -9.07 -5.92 -26.05
CA ASP A 1 -7.80 -6.10 -25.32
C ASP A 1 -7.99 -6.24 -23.81
N HIS A 2 -8.67 -5.30 -23.13
CA HIS A 2 -8.84 -5.29 -21.67
C HIS A 2 -9.23 -6.65 -21.00
N LEU A 3 -10.12 -7.43 -21.60
CA LEU A 3 -10.48 -8.77 -21.09
C LEU A 3 -9.29 -9.74 -21.07
N ALA A 4 -8.40 -9.68 -22.06
CA ALA A 4 -7.18 -10.47 -22.06
C ALA A 4 -6.25 -10.07 -20.92
N LEU A 5 -6.03 -8.77 -20.71
CA LEU A 5 -5.19 -8.28 -19.60
C LEU A 5 -5.71 -8.75 -18.23
N MET A 6 -7.03 -8.69 -18.02
CA MET A 6 -7.63 -9.23 -16.79
C MET A 6 -7.39 -10.74 -16.67
N MET A 7 -7.52 -11.50 -17.76
CA MET A 7 -7.28 -12.94 -17.76
C MET A 7 -5.80 -13.32 -17.58
N GLU A 8 -4.88 -12.53 -18.12
CA GLU A 8 -3.43 -12.74 -17.97
C GLU A 8 -2.98 -12.57 -16.51
N LEU A 9 -3.60 -11.63 -15.80
CA LEU A 9 -3.28 -11.32 -14.40
C LEU A 9 -3.99 -12.25 -13.41
N LEU A 10 -5.27 -12.54 -13.63
CA LEU A 10 -6.15 -13.22 -12.66
C LEU A 10 -6.46 -14.68 -13.04
N GLY A 11 -6.01 -15.13 -14.22
CA GLY A 11 -6.31 -16.45 -14.76
C GLY A 11 -7.56 -16.47 -15.64
N MET A 12 -8.00 -17.67 -16.01
CA MET A 12 -9.11 -17.82 -16.95
C MET A 12 -10.45 -17.36 -16.35
N MET A 13 -11.19 -16.55 -17.10
CA MET A 13 -12.53 -16.12 -16.72
C MET A 13 -13.50 -17.32 -16.72
N PRO A 14 -14.28 -17.53 -15.65
CA PRO A 14 -15.29 -18.59 -15.61
C PRO A 14 -16.30 -18.45 -16.74
N ARG A 15 -16.61 -19.57 -17.43
CA ARG A 15 -17.50 -19.58 -18.60
C ARG A 15 -18.87 -18.93 -18.34
N LYS A 16 -19.44 -19.13 -17.14
CA LYS A 16 -20.72 -18.52 -16.75
C LYS A 16 -20.66 -16.99 -16.79
N ILE A 17 -19.54 -16.40 -16.36
CA ILE A 17 -19.32 -14.95 -16.39
C ILE A 17 -19.04 -14.49 -17.82
N ALA A 18 -18.14 -15.17 -18.54
CA ALA A 18 -17.78 -14.83 -19.91
C ALA A 18 -18.99 -14.79 -20.86
N LEU A 19 -19.92 -15.74 -20.71
CA LEU A 19 -21.10 -15.87 -21.57
C LEU A 19 -22.36 -15.19 -21.02
N GLY A 20 -22.35 -14.72 -19.77
CA GLY A 20 -23.52 -14.12 -19.12
C GLY A 20 -23.78 -12.66 -19.50
N GLY A 21 -22.79 -11.96 -20.05
CA GLY A 21 -22.90 -10.54 -20.40
C GLY A 21 -23.71 -10.26 -21.67
N ARG A 22 -24.38 -9.11 -21.73
CA ARG A 22 -25.09 -8.60 -22.93
C ARG A 22 -24.21 -8.61 -24.18
N TYR A 23 -22.95 -8.16 -24.04
CA TYR A 23 -21.97 -8.05 -25.13
C TYR A 23 -21.05 -9.27 -25.24
N SER A 24 -21.33 -10.36 -24.52
CA SER A 24 -20.47 -11.55 -24.46
C SER A 24 -20.13 -12.12 -25.84
N ARG A 25 -21.09 -12.09 -26.77
CA ARG A 25 -20.94 -12.64 -28.12
C ARG A 25 -19.89 -11.93 -28.97
N GLU A 26 -19.60 -10.66 -28.70
CA GLU A 26 -18.60 -9.87 -29.43
C GLU A 26 -17.17 -10.24 -28.99
N PHE A 27 -17.00 -10.64 -27.73
CA PHE A 27 -15.68 -10.92 -27.14
C PHE A 27 -15.36 -12.41 -27.07
N PHE A 28 -16.35 -13.26 -26.79
CA PHE A 28 -16.17 -14.68 -26.51
C PHE A 28 -16.81 -15.59 -27.55
N ASN A 29 -16.18 -16.76 -27.76
CA ASN A 29 -16.76 -17.88 -28.50
C ASN A 29 -17.73 -18.69 -27.62
N ARG A 30 -18.37 -19.73 -28.16
CA ARG A 30 -19.30 -20.60 -27.39
C ARG A 30 -18.65 -21.39 -26.24
N HIS A 31 -17.33 -21.55 -26.29
CA HIS A 31 -16.51 -22.25 -25.29
C HIS A 31 -16.11 -21.32 -24.13
N GLY A 32 -16.18 -20.00 -24.32
CA GLY A 32 -15.77 -19.00 -23.33
C GLY A 32 -14.39 -18.40 -23.59
N ASP A 33 -13.76 -18.67 -24.74
CA ASP A 33 -12.47 -18.11 -25.10
C ASP A 33 -12.61 -16.83 -25.91
N LEU A 34 -11.61 -15.95 -25.83
CA LEU A 34 -11.58 -14.71 -26.59
C LEU A 34 -11.49 -14.98 -28.10
N ARG A 35 -12.31 -14.27 -28.89
CA ARG A 35 -12.37 -14.45 -30.35
C ARG A 35 -11.11 -13.96 -31.05
N HIS A 36 -10.65 -12.77 -30.66
CA HIS A 36 -9.60 -12.04 -31.38
C HIS A 36 -8.20 -12.29 -30.80
N ILE A 37 -8.09 -12.87 -29.60
CA ILE A 37 -6.83 -13.10 -28.90
C ILE A 37 -6.73 -14.59 -28.58
N ARG A 38 -5.80 -15.28 -29.26
CA ARG A 38 -5.61 -16.74 -29.12
C ARG A 38 -4.49 -17.14 -28.18
N ARG A 39 -3.63 -16.20 -27.80
CA ARG A 39 -2.46 -16.44 -26.94
C ARG A 39 -2.52 -15.44 -25.80
N LEU A 40 -2.65 -15.94 -24.58
CA LEU A 40 -2.55 -15.18 -23.34
C LEU A 40 -1.19 -15.42 -22.72
N ARG A 41 -0.54 -14.36 -22.25
CA ARG A 41 0.71 -14.40 -21.50
C ARG A 41 0.41 -14.23 -20.03
N PHE A 42 0.25 -15.34 -19.33
CA PHE A 42 -0.06 -15.30 -17.91
C PHE A 42 1.12 -14.75 -17.09
N TRP A 43 0.85 -13.66 -16.37
CA TRP A 43 1.78 -13.08 -15.41
C TRP A 43 0.99 -12.74 -14.14
N PRO A 44 0.87 -13.71 -13.21
CA PRO A 44 0.02 -13.55 -12.04
C PRO A 44 0.53 -12.44 -11.12
N LEU A 45 -0.39 -11.83 -10.36
CA LEU A 45 -0.13 -10.61 -9.59
C LEU A 45 1.10 -10.71 -8.66
N HIS A 46 1.29 -11.82 -7.93
CA HIS A 46 2.46 -12.01 -7.06
C HIS A 46 3.78 -11.96 -7.83
N LYS A 47 3.85 -12.54 -9.04
CA LYS A 47 5.04 -12.48 -9.89
C LYS A 47 5.28 -11.08 -10.41
N VAL A 48 4.21 -10.38 -10.81
CA VAL A 48 4.32 -8.98 -11.23
C VAL A 48 4.89 -8.14 -10.09
N LEU A 49 4.37 -8.29 -8.86
CA LEU A 49 4.87 -7.58 -7.69
C LEU A 49 6.34 -7.89 -7.38
N LYS A 50 6.74 -9.17 -7.44
CA LYS A 50 8.12 -9.59 -7.18
C LYS A 50 9.10 -9.17 -8.28
N GLU A 51 8.78 -9.44 -9.54
CA GLU A 51 9.71 -9.29 -10.67
C GLU A 51 9.76 -7.86 -11.21
N LYS A 52 8.61 -7.16 -11.26
CA LYS A 52 8.52 -5.81 -11.83
C LYS A 52 8.66 -4.71 -10.79
N TYR A 53 8.17 -4.97 -9.57
CA TYR A 53 8.15 -3.98 -8.49
C TYR A 53 9.11 -4.33 -7.35
N GLU A 54 9.89 -5.40 -7.49
CA GLU A 54 10.95 -5.79 -6.54
C GLU A 54 10.44 -6.01 -5.10
N PHE A 55 9.19 -6.42 -4.94
CA PHE A 55 8.66 -6.79 -3.62
C PHE A 55 9.38 -8.04 -3.09
N SER A 56 9.49 -8.12 -1.76
CA SER A 56 9.86 -9.38 -1.10
C SER A 56 8.83 -10.46 -1.46
N GLU A 57 9.25 -11.72 -1.44
CA GLU A 57 8.33 -12.83 -1.75
C GLU A 57 7.14 -12.88 -0.79
N GLN A 58 7.39 -12.56 0.49
CA GLN A 58 6.35 -12.49 1.51
C GLN A 58 5.38 -11.35 1.21
N ASP A 59 5.87 -10.13 1.01
CA ASP A 59 5.05 -8.95 0.78
C ASP A 59 4.23 -9.06 -0.51
N ALA A 60 4.83 -9.61 -1.56
CA ALA A 60 4.17 -9.86 -2.84
C ALA A 60 3.02 -10.87 -2.68
N THR A 61 3.23 -11.91 -1.88
CA THR A 61 2.22 -12.94 -1.61
C THR A 61 1.10 -12.37 -0.75
N GLU A 62 1.40 -11.69 0.35
CA GLU A 62 0.38 -11.11 1.24
C GLU A 62 -0.48 -10.04 0.54
N LEU A 63 0.13 -9.20 -0.29
CA LEU A 63 -0.60 -8.20 -1.06
C LEU A 63 -1.43 -8.85 -2.18
N ALA A 64 -0.91 -9.88 -2.84
CA ALA A 64 -1.68 -10.62 -3.84
C ALA A 64 -2.86 -11.36 -3.21
N ASP A 65 -2.68 -11.98 -2.04
CA ASP A 65 -3.74 -12.65 -1.28
C ASP A 65 -4.85 -11.68 -0.88
N PHE A 66 -4.52 -10.42 -0.61
CA PHE A 66 -5.50 -9.37 -0.39
C PHE A 66 -6.23 -8.95 -1.68
N LEU A 67 -5.49 -8.68 -2.76
CA LEU A 67 -6.04 -8.06 -3.98
C LEU A 67 -6.78 -9.04 -4.89
N VAL A 68 -6.32 -10.29 -5.02
CA VAL A 68 -6.91 -11.28 -5.93
C VAL A 68 -8.40 -11.54 -5.62
N PRO A 69 -8.84 -11.74 -4.36
CA PRO A 69 -10.25 -11.91 -4.05
C PRO A 69 -11.12 -10.69 -4.41
N ILE A 70 -10.59 -9.48 -4.26
CA ILE A 70 -11.29 -8.23 -4.62
C ILE A 70 -11.53 -8.15 -6.13
N LEU A 71 -10.61 -8.73 -6.90
CA LEU A 71 -10.62 -8.72 -8.36
C LEU A 71 -11.33 -9.94 -8.98
N ASP A 72 -11.96 -10.82 -8.18
CA ASP A 72 -12.62 -12.03 -8.70
C ASP A 72 -13.63 -11.69 -9.81
N PHE A 73 -13.69 -12.50 -10.86
CA PHE A 73 -14.63 -12.33 -11.97
C PHE A 73 -16.09 -12.49 -11.55
N VAL A 74 -16.37 -13.29 -10.52
CA VAL A 74 -17.70 -13.52 -9.97
C VAL A 74 -17.95 -12.46 -8.89
N PRO A 75 -18.90 -11.51 -9.09
CA PRO A 75 -19.15 -10.44 -8.13
C PRO A 75 -19.52 -10.95 -6.74
N ASP A 76 -20.29 -12.04 -6.67
CA ASP A 76 -20.76 -12.64 -5.41
C ASP A 76 -19.63 -13.22 -4.56
N LYS A 77 -18.46 -13.47 -5.14
CA LYS A 77 -17.27 -13.95 -4.41
C LYS A 77 -16.40 -12.83 -3.87
N ARG A 78 -16.63 -11.59 -4.32
CA ARG A 78 -15.81 -10.46 -3.89
C ARG A 78 -16.11 -10.12 -2.43
N PRO A 79 -15.10 -9.93 -1.59
CA PRO A 79 -15.32 -9.46 -0.23
C PRO A 79 -15.90 -8.05 -0.26
N THR A 80 -16.76 -7.77 0.72
CA THR A 80 -17.23 -6.40 0.99
C THR A 80 -16.08 -5.55 1.55
N ALA A 81 -16.17 -4.23 1.41
CA ALA A 81 -15.15 -3.32 1.95
C ALA A 81 -14.94 -3.51 3.47
N ALA A 82 -16.00 -3.78 4.23
CA ALA A 82 -15.92 -4.06 5.66
C ALA A 82 -15.14 -5.35 5.95
N GLN A 83 -15.27 -6.39 5.12
CA GLN A 83 -14.48 -7.61 5.24
C GLN A 83 -13.01 -7.38 4.87
N CYS A 84 -12.74 -6.56 3.84
CA CYS A 84 -11.38 -6.21 3.43
C CYS A 84 -10.57 -5.53 4.54
N LEU A 85 -11.20 -4.72 5.39
CA LEU A 85 -10.53 -4.05 6.51
C LEU A 85 -9.99 -5.01 7.57
N ASN A 86 -10.56 -6.22 7.67
CA ASN A 86 -10.10 -7.25 8.60
C ASN A 86 -8.98 -8.13 8.02
N HIS A 87 -8.52 -7.86 6.79
CA HIS A 87 -7.48 -8.67 6.17
C HIS A 87 -6.14 -8.50 6.90
N PRO A 88 -5.34 -9.57 7.10
CA PRO A 88 -4.05 -9.51 7.78
C PRO A 88 -3.10 -8.46 7.21
N TRP A 89 -3.17 -8.20 5.90
CA TRP A 89 -2.37 -7.17 5.22
C TRP A 89 -2.48 -5.78 5.87
N PHE A 90 -3.62 -5.42 6.48
CA PHE A 90 -3.80 -4.16 7.21
C PHE A 90 -3.52 -4.29 8.72
N THR A 91 -3.47 -5.52 9.24
CA THR A 91 -3.35 -5.79 10.69
C THR A 91 -1.91 -6.01 11.12
N VAL A 92 -1.04 -6.42 10.20
CA VAL A 92 0.41 -6.33 10.40
C VAL A 92 0.71 -4.85 10.61
N GLY A 93 0.94 -4.46 11.86
CA GLY A 93 1.32 -3.11 12.26
C GLY A 93 2.60 -2.64 11.56
N PRO A 94 3.14 -1.45 11.88
CA PRO A 94 4.29 -0.87 11.20
C PRO A 94 5.55 -1.71 11.43
N SER A 95 5.70 -2.77 10.65
CA SER A 95 6.91 -3.58 10.51
C SER A 95 7.25 -3.59 9.03
N ARG A 96 7.38 -2.39 8.48
CA ARG A 96 8.17 -2.18 7.29
C ARG A 96 9.28 -1.25 7.70
N ASP A 97 10.38 -1.85 8.14
CA ASP A 97 11.70 -1.26 7.96
C ASP A 97 11.85 -0.96 6.46
N LEU A 98 11.34 0.20 6.05
CA LEU A 98 11.83 0.89 4.87
C LEU A 98 13.17 1.51 5.26
N THR A 99 14.14 0.68 5.64
CA THR A 99 15.54 1.08 5.59
C THR A 99 15.91 1.08 4.10
N PRO A 100 16.14 2.24 3.47
CA PRO A 100 16.74 2.25 2.15
C PRO A 100 18.08 1.53 2.27
N ALA A 101 18.32 0.57 1.37
CA ALA A 101 19.53 -0.23 1.32
C ALA A 101 20.78 0.65 1.19
N ALA A 102 21.34 1.08 2.33
CA ALA A 102 22.72 1.52 2.42
C ALA A 102 23.54 0.29 2.73
N ASN A 103 24.01 -0.41 1.69
CA ASN A 103 25.12 -1.36 1.82
C ASN A 103 25.88 -1.48 0.50
N SER A 104 26.85 -0.59 0.32
CA SER A 104 28.11 -0.89 -0.36
C SER A 104 29.21 -1.06 0.70
N THR A 105 29.44 -2.33 1.03
CA THR A 105 30.70 -2.99 1.43
C THR A 105 31.38 -2.73 2.80
N PRO A 106 32.06 -3.76 3.36
CA PRO A 106 32.49 -3.80 4.76
C PRO A 106 34.02 -3.69 4.99
N GLN A 107 34.36 -3.46 6.28
CA GLN A 107 35.55 -3.83 7.06
C GLN A 107 36.62 -2.78 7.45
N ALA A 108 36.63 -2.55 8.78
CA ALA A 108 37.76 -2.62 9.73
C ALA A 108 38.93 -1.62 9.64
N ASN A 109 39.13 -0.83 10.70
CA ASN A 109 40.30 -0.96 11.58
C ASN A 109 40.24 -0.08 12.84
N ASP A 110 40.76 -0.66 13.93
CA ASP A 110 41.01 -0.08 15.25
C ASP A 110 41.97 1.12 15.23
N ASN A 111 41.72 2.14 16.08
CA ASN A 111 42.63 2.56 17.16
C ASN A 111 42.27 3.90 17.86
N LYS A 112 42.25 3.85 19.20
CA LYS A 112 42.80 4.82 20.18
C LYS A 112 42.08 6.17 20.45
N THR A 113 41.46 6.24 21.63
CA THR A 113 41.05 7.40 22.49
C THR A 113 42.27 8.29 22.87
N PRO A 114 42.16 9.47 23.55
CA PRO A 114 41.02 10.37 23.87
C PRO A 114 41.28 11.87 23.53
N GLU A 115 40.23 12.72 23.49
CA GLU A 115 40.41 14.10 23.93
C GLU A 115 39.18 14.67 24.64
N LYS A 116 39.48 15.30 25.77
CA LYS A 116 38.62 15.88 26.79
C LYS A 116 38.35 17.34 26.40
N THR A 117 37.27 17.88 26.97
CA THR A 117 37.02 19.31 27.28
C THR A 117 36.07 20.05 26.31
N ARG A 118 35.01 20.62 26.92
CA ARG A 118 34.24 21.83 26.50
C ARG A 118 32.79 21.64 25.99
N GLU A 119 31.93 20.96 26.75
CA GLU A 119 30.47 21.08 26.56
C GLU A 119 29.74 21.22 27.90
N LYS A 120 30.17 22.17 28.76
CA LYS A 120 29.48 22.49 30.02
C LYS A 120 29.04 23.96 30.15
N ASP A 121 29.35 24.83 29.18
CA ASP A 121 29.07 26.28 29.28
C ASP A 121 27.87 26.80 28.47
N GLU A 122 27.16 25.96 27.71
CA GLU A 122 26.09 26.47 26.81
C GLU A 122 24.66 26.26 27.33
N ARG A 123 24.47 25.67 28.53
CA ARG A 123 23.13 25.45 29.11
C ARG A 123 22.67 26.52 30.10
N GLU A 124 23.49 27.51 30.43
CA GLU A 124 23.15 28.55 31.44
C GLU A 124 22.76 29.92 30.85
N ALA A 125 22.82 30.11 29.52
CA ALA A 125 22.67 31.44 28.90
C ALA A 125 21.30 31.73 28.22
N LEU A 126 20.30 30.84 28.33
CA LEU A 126 18.97 31.06 27.73
C LEU A 126 17.83 31.24 28.75
N GLU A 127 18.11 31.14 30.07
CA GLU A 127 17.09 31.22 31.13
C GLU A 127 16.87 32.66 31.69
N ALA A 128 17.28 33.69 30.96
CA ALA A 128 17.13 35.08 31.38
C ALA A 128 16.46 35.93 30.29
N GLY A 129 15.14 35.88 30.19
CA GLY A 129 14.44 36.84 29.34
C GLY A 129 12.94 36.62 29.13
N VAL A 130 12.13 37.12 30.08
CA VAL A 130 10.75 37.60 29.88
C VAL A 130 9.69 36.51 29.65
N GLY A 131 8.57 36.41 30.36
CA GLY A 131 7.88 37.31 31.27
C GLY A 131 6.40 36.87 31.34
N ASN A 132 5.83 36.90 32.53
CA ASN A 132 4.50 36.41 32.90
C ASN A 132 3.34 37.01 32.07
N ILE A 133 2.44 36.20 31.52
CA ILE A 133 1.07 36.62 31.19
C ILE A 133 0.09 35.48 31.51
N ALA A 134 -0.84 35.76 32.44
CA ALA A 134 -1.92 34.88 32.86
C ALA A 134 -3.03 34.80 31.79
N ILE A 135 -3.56 33.61 31.53
CA ILE A 135 -4.83 33.44 30.79
C ILE A 135 -5.90 33.04 31.79
N GLY A 136 -6.66 34.02 32.26
CA GLY A 136 -7.93 33.83 32.94
C GLY A 136 -9.04 33.58 31.92
N GLY A 137 -9.91 32.61 32.20
CA GLY A 137 -11.08 32.32 31.37
C GLY A 137 -12.22 33.33 31.56
N ALA A 138 -13.01 33.54 30.51
CA ALA A 138 -14.46 33.76 30.59
C ALA A 138 -15.09 33.79 29.19
N SER A 139 -16.25 33.16 29.12
CA SER A 139 -17.28 33.12 28.08
C SER A 139 -17.80 34.49 27.58
N LYS A 140 -18.17 34.59 26.29
CA LYS A 140 -19.55 34.85 25.77
C LYS A 140 -19.55 35.34 24.31
N SER A 141 -20.51 34.81 23.56
CA SER A 141 -20.98 35.20 22.23
C SER A 141 -21.81 36.50 22.21
N PRO A 142 -21.85 37.19 21.05
CA PRO A 142 -23.07 37.85 20.52
C PRO A 142 -23.29 37.47 19.02
N SER A 143 -24.40 36.87 18.59
CA SER A 143 -25.72 37.43 18.19
C SER A 143 -25.79 38.25 16.88
N LYS A 144 -26.46 37.65 15.87
CA LYS A 144 -27.41 38.15 14.84
C LYS A 144 -27.16 39.45 14.03
N GLN A 145 -27.28 39.34 12.70
CA GLN A 145 -28.11 40.17 11.78
C GLN A 145 -28.06 39.51 10.38
N ALA A 146 -29.13 39.05 9.72
CA ALA A 146 -30.32 39.73 9.19
C ALA A 146 -30.02 40.74 8.06
N CYS A 147 -30.14 40.27 6.81
CA CYS A 147 -30.87 40.86 5.68
C CYS A 147 -30.98 39.79 4.58
#